data_AF-A0A7U9RYT4-F1
#
_entry.id   AF-A0A7U9RYT4-F1
#
_cell.length_a   1.000
_cell.length_b   1.000
_cell.length_c   1.000
_cell.angle_alpha   90.00
_cell.angle_beta   90.00
_cell.angle_gamma   90.00
#
_symmetry.space_group_name_H-M   'P 1'
#
loop_
_entity.id
_entity.type
_entity.pdbx_description
1 polymer ?
#
loop_
_entity_poly.entity_id
_entity_poly.type
_entity_poly.pdbx_seq_one_letter_code
_entity_poly.pdbx_strand_id
1 'polypeptide(L)'
;MHYLKLHHLVDDKIHARSTGPYSLVTQQPLGGKAQFGGQRFGEMEVWALEAYGASYTLQEILTVKSDDVVGRVKTYEAIIKGDNIPEPGIPESFKVLLKELQSLGLDVKVLDEDREEVELMETSEYGNTDLNAIIAGDKDFAFEDSESFGKMGFTKQEFDAENEELVDIEEDSEEDDDFDVIDFEEEVLEEE
;
A
#
# COMPACT_ATOMS: atom_id res chain seq x y z
N MET A 1 37.51 45.04 26.11
CA MET A 1 37.00 44.54 24.81
C MET A 1 35.63 43.95 25.09
N HIS A 2 34.57 44.51 24.52
CA HIS A 2 33.19 44.04 24.74
C HIS A 2 32.73 43.26 23.52
N TYR A 3 32.18 42.08 23.75
CA TYR A 3 31.60 41.22 22.71
C TYR A 3 30.10 41.05 22.96
N LEU A 4 29.33 41.11 21.88
CA LEU A 4 27.90 40.87 21.89
C LEU A 4 27.63 39.43 21.45
N LYS A 5 26.88 38.67 22.26
CA LYS A 5 26.43 37.33 21.89
C LYS A 5 25.25 37.44 20.94
N LEU A 6 25.39 36.90 19.74
CA LEU A 6 24.30 36.78 18.78
C LEU A 6 23.40 35.60 19.14
N HIS A 7 22.13 35.65 18.74
CA HIS A 7 21.12 34.63 19.05
C HIS A 7 21.33 33.28 18.33
N HIS A 8 22.33 33.16 17.46
CA HIS A 8 22.56 31.93 16.69
C HIS A 8 23.31 30.88 17.52
N LEU A 9 22.55 30.13 18.31
CA LEU A 9 23.03 29.02 19.11
C LEU A 9 22.98 27.71 18.32
N VAL A 10 23.92 26.79 18.61
CA VAL A 10 23.94 25.45 18.00
C VAL A 10 22.75 24.63 18.48
N ASP A 11 22.38 24.77 19.76
CA ASP A 11 21.24 24.09 20.39
C ASP A 11 19.94 24.31 19.59
N ASP A 12 19.76 25.51 19.02
CA ASP A 12 18.59 25.86 18.20
C ASP A 12 18.70 25.36 16.76
N LYS A 13 19.91 25.08 16.27
CA LYS A 13 20.16 24.74 14.84
C LYS A 13 20.36 23.26 14.58
N ILE A 14 20.82 22.49 15.56
CA ILE A 14 21.02 21.05 15.37
C ILE A 14 19.68 20.36 15.12
N HIS A 15 19.64 19.50 14.11
CA HIS A 15 18.46 18.74 13.72
C HIS A 15 18.90 17.41 13.12
N ALA A 16 18.23 16.33 13.50
CA ALA A 16 18.47 15.00 12.98
C ALA A 16 17.12 14.29 12.84
N ARG A 17 17.03 13.43 11.83
CA ARG A 17 15.82 12.66 11.53
C ARG A 17 16.21 11.28 11.05
N SER A 18 15.58 10.25 11.64
CA SER A 18 15.62 8.87 11.17
C SER A 18 14.35 8.55 10.38
N THR A 19 13.20 8.61 11.05
CA THR A 19 11.85 8.47 10.48
C THR A 19 10.98 9.65 10.94
N GLY A 20 9.79 9.82 10.35
CA GLY A 20 8.90 10.92 10.73
C GLY A 20 7.68 11.04 9.81
N PRO A 21 6.93 12.14 9.90
CA PRO A 21 5.74 12.35 9.10
C PRO A 21 6.06 12.61 7.62
N TYR A 22 5.11 12.26 6.76
CA TYR A 22 5.18 12.40 5.30
C TYR A 22 4.03 13.25 4.77
N SER A 23 4.23 13.82 3.59
CA SER A 23 3.21 14.52 2.82
C SER A 23 2.12 13.55 2.38
N LEU A 24 0.85 13.97 2.43
CA LEU A 24 -0.28 13.13 2.02
C LEU A 24 -0.24 12.81 0.52
N VAL A 25 0.16 13.78 -0.30
CA VAL A 25 0.08 13.67 -1.77
C VAL A 25 1.33 13.01 -2.34
N THR A 26 2.51 13.59 -2.05
CA THR A 26 3.77 13.16 -2.67
C THR A 26 4.46 12.04 -1.91
N GLN A 27 3.96 11.66 -0.73
CA GLN A 27 4.61 10.71 0.19
C GLN A 27 6.06 11.05 0.56
N GLN A 28 6.52 12.27 0.25
CA GLN A 28 7.84 12.76 0.62
C GLN A 28 7.87 13.23 2.06
N PRO A 29 9.02 13.13 2.73
CA PRO A 29 9.13 13.60 4.11
C PRO A 29 8.92 15.11 4.24
N LEU A 30 8.19 15.52 5.27
CA LEU A 30 7.83 16.94 5.48
C LEU A 30 9.07 17.83 5.67
N GLY A 31 8.91 19.13 5.43
CA GLY A 31 9.97 20.12 5.62
C GLY A 31 9.98 20.75 7.01
N GLY A 32 11.16 21.16 7.48
CA GLY A 32 11.32 22.04 8.64
C GLY A 32 11.55 21.34 9.97
N LYS A 33 12.39 21.95 10.81
CA LYS A 33 12.79 21.41 12.12
C LYS A 33 11.61 21.19 13.07
N ALA A 34 10.62 22.08 13.06
CA ALA A 34 9.47 22.00 13.95
C ALA A 34 8.54 20.80 13.69
N GLN A 35 8.56 20.26 12.46
CA GLN A 35 7.71 19.13 12.06
C GLN A 35 8.49 17.81 12.01
N PHE A 36 9.69 17.76 12.63
CA PHE A 36 10.62 16.65 12.45
C PHE A 36 10.85 16.32 10.97
N GLY A 37 11.01 17.37 10.17
CA GLY A 37 11.11 17.28 8.72
C GLY A 37 12.47 16.80 8.23
N GLY A 38 12.50 16.24 7.02
CA GLY A 38 13.72 15.80 6.35
C GLY A 38 14.59 16.96 5.86
N GLN A 39 15.83 16.64 5.53
CA GLN A 39 16.70 17.55 4.80
C GLN A 39 16.35 17.49 3.32
N ARG A 40 16.27 18.64 2.66
CA ARG A 40 16.10 18.68 1.21
C ARG A 40 17.40 18.22 0.55
N PHE A 41 17.27 17.20 -0.29
CA PHE A 41 18.27 16.83 -1.28
C PHE A 41 17.84 17.46 -2.61
N GLY A 42 18.55 18.49 -3.05
CA GLY A 42 18.19 19.29 -4.21
C GLY A 42 18.92 18.85 -5.47
N GLU A 43 18.61 19.55 -6.56
CA GLU A 43 19.18 19.30 -7.89
C GLU A 43 20.72 19.43 -7.90
N MET A 44 21.26 20.39 -7.14
CA MET A 44 22.71 20.58 -7.05
C MET A 44 23.40 19.39 -6.35
N GLU A 45 22.76 18.82 -5.32
CA GLU A 45 23.29 17.64 -4.64
C GLU A 45 23.14 16.37 -5.49
N VAL A 46 22.08 16.27 -6.29
CA VAL A 46 21.92 15.21 -7.30
C VAL A 46 23.07 15.25 -8.31
N TRP A 47 23.36 16.42 -8.89
CA TRP A 47 24.49 16.58 -9.81
C TRP A 47 25.83 16.19 -9.17
N ALA A 48 26.01 16.47 -7.88
CA ALA A 48 27.21 16.06 -7.18
C ALA A 48 27.34 14.52 -7.17
N LEU A 49 26.29 13.78 -6.82
CA LEU A 49 26.33 12.31 -6.81
C LEU A 49 26.48 11.70 -8.20
N GLU A 50 25.83 12.29 -9.20
CA GLU A 50 25.99 11.89 -10.61
C GLU A 50 27.44 12.06 -11.07
N ALA A 51 28.07 13.19 -10.74
CA ALA A 51 29.48 13.45 -11.08
C ALA A 51 30.44 12.47 -10.39
N TYR A 52 30.12 12.01 -9.18
CA TYR A 52 30.87 10.96 -8.49
C TYR A 52 30.60 9.55 -9.06
N GLY A 53 29.57 9.35 -9.87
CA GLY A 53 29.14 8.04 -10.33
C GLY A 53 28.48 7.19 -9.23
N ALA A 54 27.94 7.83 -8.19
CA ALA A 54 27.33 7.16 -7.03
C ALA A 54 25.87 6.76 -7.30
N SER A 55 25.64 5.90 -8.29
CA SER A 55 24.30 5.52 -8.77
C SER A 55 23.42 4.91 -7.68
N TYR A 56 23.94 3.94 -6.91
CA TYR A 56 23.19 3.29 -5.83
C TYR A 56 22.82 4.25 -4.70
N THR A 57 23.72 5.17 -4.34
CA THR A 57 23.45 6.18 -3.32
C THR A 57 22.38 7.16 -3.79
N LEU A 58 22.44 7.59 -5.05
CA LEU A 58 21.42 8.45 -5.63
C LEU A 58 20.06 7.75 -5.67
N GLN A 59 20.02 6.49 -6.14
CA GLN A 59 18.80 5.69 -6.16
C GLN A 59 18.21 5.54 -4.76
N GLU A 60 19.03 5.19 -3.76
CA GLU A 60 18.60 5.03 -2.37
C GLU A 60 18.00 6.33 -1.80
N ILE A 61 18.61 7.48 -2.11
CA ILE A 61 18.11 8.81 -1.67
C ILE A 61 16.76 9.13 -2.32
N LEU A 62 16.60 8.84 -3.61
CA LEU A 62 15.38 9.16 -4.36
C LEU A 62 14.22 8.21 -4.11
N THR A 63 14.47 7.01 -3.56
CA THR A 63 13.45 5.95 -3.40
C THR A 63 13.20 5.66 -1.92
N VAL A 64 13.89 4.67 -1.33
CA VAL A 64 13.67 4.12 0.01
C VAL A 64 13.86 5.14 1.14
N LYS A 65 14.62 6.22 0.92
CA LYS A 65 14.77 7.33 1.88
C LYS A 65 13.79 8.50 1.66
N SER A 66 12.98 8.45 0.61
CA SER A 66 12.07 9.54 0.21
C SER A 66 10.61 9.07 0.18
N ASP A 67 10.13 8.59 -0.95
CA ASP A 67 8.70 8.43 -1.28
C ASP A 67 8.32 7.02 -1.75
N ASP A 68 9.24 6.05 -1.71
CA ASP A 68 8.88 4.64 -1.87
C ASP A 68 8.21 4.12 -0.58
N VAL A 69 6.87 4.07 -0.59
CA VAL A 69 6.05 3.71 0.57
C VAL A 69 6.30 2.28 1.05
N VAL A 70 6.40 1.33 0.12
CA VAL A 70 6.63 -0.08 0.45
C VAL A 70 8.10 -0.32 0.75
N GLY A 71 9.00 0.26 -0.06
CA GLY A 71 10.43 0.12 0.08
C GLY A 71 10.96 0.67 1.40
N ARG A 72 10.44 1.81 1.90
CA ARG A 72 10.88 2.38 3.18
C ARG A 72 10.55 1.48 4.38
N VAL A 73 9.37 0.84 4.36
CA VAL A 73 8.94 -0.07 5.44
C VAL A 73 9.79 -1.35 5.42
N LYS A 74 9.94 -1.97 4.26
CA LYS A 74 10.78 -3.16 4.10
C LYS A 74 12.25 -2.89 4.44
N THR A 75 12.76 -1.73 4.05
CA THR A 75 14.13 -1.31 4.38
C THR A 75 14.31 -1.13 5.88
N TYR A 76 13.33 -0.51 6.56
CA TYR A 76 13.37 -0.38 8.02
C TYR A 76 13.37 -1.74 8.72
N GLU A 77 12.54 -2.68 8.27
CA GLU A 77 12.53 -4.04 8.80
C GLU A 77 13.85 -4.78 8.54
N ALA A 78 14.40 -4.68 7.33
CA ALA A 78 15.67 -5.30 6.97
C ALA A 78 16.81 -4.80 7.85
N ILE A 79 16.87 -3.49 8.12
CA ILE A 79 17.86 -2.88 9.01
C ILE A 79 17.73 -3.43 10.44
N ILE A 80 16.51 -3.62 10.95
CA ILE A 80 16.28 -4.19 12.28
C ILE A 80 16.71 -5.66 12.34
N LYS A 81 16.41 -6.43 11.29
CA LYS A 81 16.75 -7.86 11.19
C LYS A 81 18.24 -8.09 10.91
N GLY A 82 18.95 -7.07 10.41
CA GLY A 82 20.34 -7.18 9.95
C GLY A 82 20.46 -7.84 8.58
N ASP A 83 19.37 -7.88 7.81
CA ASP A 83 19.32 -8.41 6.46
C ASP A 83 19.76 -7.35 5.44
N ASN A 84 20.05 -7.80 4.22
CA ASN A 84 20.34 -6.88 3.12
C ASN A 84 19.11 -6.05 2.75
N ILE A 85 19.36 -4.79 2.39
CA ILE A 85 18.31 -3.86 1.95
C ILE A 85 17.69 -4.40 0.64
N PRO A 86 16.36 -4.47 0.54
CA PRO A 86 15.68 -4.93 -0.67
C PRO A 86 15.88 -3.95 -1.84
N GLU A 87 15.61 -4.42 -3.06
CA GLU A 87 15.64 -3.55 -4.23
C GLU A 87 14.55 -2.46 -4.14
N PRO A 88 14.88 -1.19 -4.46
CA PRO A 88 13.91 -0.12 -4.45
C PRO A 88 12.82 -0.27 -5.51
N GLY A 89 11.61 0.18 -5.17
CA GLY A 89 10.47 0.23 -6.09
C GLY A 89 10.37 1.56 -6.85
N ILE A 90 9.17 1.80 -7.38
CA ILE A 90 8.85 3.00 -8.15
C ILE A 90 8.44 4.13 -7.18
N PRO A 91 9.06 5.33 -7.27
CA PRO A 91 8.70 6.48 -6.47
C PRO A 91 7.23 6.89 -6.62
N GLU A 92 6.59 7.25 -5.52
CA GLU A 92 5.20 7.74 -5.57
C GLU A 92 5.09 9.08 -6.31
N SER A 93 6.11 9.93 -6.24
CA SER A 93 6.15 11.18 -7.01
C SER A 93 6.06 10.96 -8.53
N PHE A 94 6.61 9.85 -9.04
CA PHE A 94 6.51 9.50 -10.46
C PHE A 94 5.08 9.06 -10.83
N LYS A 95 4.41 8.31 -9.95
CA LYS A 95 3.00 7.95 -10.15
C LYS A 95 2.10 9.18 -10.14
N VAL A 96 2.32 10.10 -9.19
CA VAL A 96 1.60 11.38 -9.13
C VAL A 96 1.80 12.18 -10.41
N LEU A 97 3.04 12.27 -10.92
CA LEU A 97 3.33 12.94 -12.19
C LEU A 97 2.54 12.36 -13.37
N LEU A 98 2.45 11.03 -13.47
CA LEU A 98 1.67 10.36 -14.52
C LEU A 98 0.19 10.75 -14.46
N LYS A 99 -0.41 10.72 -13.26
CA LYS A 99 -1.81 11.12 -13.05
C LYS A 99 -2.03 12.60 -13.33
N GLU A 100 -1.07 13.47 -12.97
CA GLU A 100 -1.14 14.90 -13.30
C GLU A 100 -1.14 15.12 -14.83
N LEU A 101 -0.30 14.41 -15.59
CA LEU A 101 -0.30 14.49 -17.06
C LEU A 101 -1.60 13.93 -17.67
N GLN A 102 -2.11 12.81 -17.15
CA GLN A 102 -3.39 12.23 -17.58
C GLN A 102 -4.56 13.17 -17.30
N SER A 103 -4.54 13.93 -16.20
CA SER A 103 -5.56 14.92 -15.88
C SER A 103 -5.64 16.06 -16.91
N LEU A 104 -4.55 16.31 -17.63
CA LEU A 104 -4.50 17.29 -18.74
C LEU A 104 -5.01 16.70 -20.07
N GLY A 105 -5.41 15.43 -20.09
CA GLY A 105 -5.83 14.71 -21.30
C GLY A 105 -4.66 14.16 -22.12
N LEU A 106 -3.47 14.04 -21.53
CA LEU A 106 -2.32 13.39 -22.16
C LEU A 106 -2.32 11.90 -21.81
N ASP A 107 -2.39 11.04 -22.82
CA ASP A 107 -2.24 9.60 -22.63
C ASP A 107 -0.76 9.24 -22.50
N VAL A 108 -0.31 9.04 -21.26
CA VAL A 108 1.07 8.66 -20.92
C VAL A 108 1.05 7.25 -20.35
N LYS A 109 1.81 6.35 -21.00
CA LYS A 109 1.89 4.93 -20.67
C LYS A 109 3.34 4.51 -20.50
N VAL A 110 3.59 3.61 -19.55
CA VAL A 110 4.89 2.97 -19.39
C VAL A 110 4.84 1.64 -20.14
N LEU A 111 5.80 1.45 -21.05
CA LEU A 111 5.87 0.24 -21.90
C LEU A 111 7.09 -0.58 -21.52
N ASP A 112 6.94 -1.89 -21.57
CA ASP A 112 8.06 -2.84 -21.46
C ASP A 112 8.81 -2.99 -22.80
N GLU A 113 9.88 -3.79 -22.83
CA GLU A 113 10.66 -4.12 -24.03
C GLU A 113 9.80 -4.66 -25.18
N ASP A 114 8.77 -5.45 -24.84
CA ASP A 114 7.81 -6.03 -25.79
C ASP A 114 6.70 -5.04 -26.24
N ARG A 115 6.76 -3.78 -25.77
CA ARG A 115 5.76 -2.72 -25.99
C ARG A 115 4.38 -2.98 -25.37
N GLU A 116 4.33 -3.89 -24.41
CA GLU A 116 3.15 -4.09 -23.58
C GLU A 116 3.10 -3.05 -22.46
N GLU A 117 1.89 -2.63 -22.08
CA GLU A 117 1.68 -1.63 -21.04
C GLU A 117 1.96 -2.22 -19.66
N VAL A 118 2.82 -1.57 -18.89
CA VAL A 118 3.14 -1.96 -17.52
C VAL A 118 2.13 -1.31 -16.58
N GLU A 119 1.32 -2.15 -15.93
CA GLU A 119 0.42 -1.68 -14.88
C GLU A 119 1.23 -1.29 -13.63
N LEU A 120 1.31 0.01 -13.36
CA LEU A 120 1.89 0.52 -12.13
C LEU A 120 0.87 0.31 -11.01
N MET A 121 1.08 -0.72 -10.18
CA MET A 121 0.21 -0.97 -9.03
C MET A 121 0.09 0.30 -8.16
N GLU A 122 -1.14 0.79 -8.03
CA GLU A 122 -1.49 1.79 -7.04
C GLU A 122 -1.36 1.12 -5.67
N THR A 123 -0.71 1.83 -4.75
CA THR A 123 -0.32 1.32 -3.44
C THR A 123 -1.52 0.68 -2.76
N SER A 124 -1.39 -0.59 -2.38
CA SER A 124 -2.40 -1.44 -1.71
C SER A 124 -2.90 -0.93 -0.35
N GLU A 125 -2.65 0.34 -0.03
CA GLU A 125 -3.12 1.05 1.18
C GLU A 125 -4.42 1.81 0.93
N TYR A 126 -4.81 2.05 -0.31
CA TYR A 126 -6.23 2.16 -0.62
C TYR A 126 -6.68 0.72 -0.81
N GLY A 127 -7.35 0.17 0.22
CA GLY A 127 -8.20 -0.98 -0.01
C GLY A 127 -9.03 -0.73 -1.27
N ASN A 128 -9.42 -1.80 -1.94
CA ASN A 128 -10.15 -1.85 -3.20
C ASN A 128 -11.54 -1.19 -3.12
N THR A 129 -11.68 0.00 -2.53
CA THR A 129 -12.81 0.88 -2.75
C THR A 129 -12.49 1.62 -4.03
N ASP A 130 -12.69 0.89 -5.13
CA ASP A 130 -12.96 1.49 -6.42
C ASP A 130 -13.92 2.67 -6.19
N LEU A 131 -13.37 3.89 -6.27
CA LEU A 131 -14.17 5.12 -6.25
C LEU A 131 -15.27 5.06 -7.32
N ASN A 132 -15.02 4.30 -8.38
CA ASN A 132 -15.98 3.97 -9.43
C ASN A 132 -17.16 3.12 -8.93
N ALA A 133 -16.96 2.14 -8.05
CA ALA A 133 -18.05 1.32 -7.49
C ALA A 133 -18.97 2.15 -6.57
N ILE A 134 -18.40 3.08 -5.80
CA ILE A 134 -19.16 4.00 -4.94
C ILE A 134 -19.97 5.00 -5.77
N ILE A 135 -19.41 5.50 -6.87
CA ILE A 135 -20.09 6.47 -7.77
C ILE A 135 -21.16 5.78 -8.64
N ALA A 136 -20.92 4.54 -9.06
CA ALA A 136 -21.84 3.77 -9.88
C ALA A 136 -23.11 3.33 -9.13
N GLY A 137 -23.14 3.47 -7.79
CA GLY A 137 -24.29 3.07 -6.99
C GLY A 137 -24.54 1.57 -7.02
N ASP A 138 -23.50 0.79 -7.33
CA ASP A 138 -23.56 -0.66 -7.37
C ASP A 138 -23.57 -1.15 -5.92
N LYS A 139 -24.75 -1.58 -5.45
CA LYS A 139 -24.93 -2.10 -4.09
C LYS A 139 -24.43 -3.52 -3.92
N ASP A 140 -23.91 -4.12 -4.99
CA ASP A 140 -23.62 -5.55 -5.05
C ASP A 140 -22.20 -5.89 -4.57
N PHE A 141 -21.37 -4.90 -4.20
CA PHE A 141 -20.03 -5.13 -3.64
C PHE A 141 -19.95 -5.15 -2.10
N ALA A 142 -21.07 -4.93 -1.41
CA ALA A 142 -21.11 -5.13 0.03
C ALA A 142 -21.44 -6.60 0.31
N PHE A 143 -20.42 -7.38 0.70
CA PHE A 143 -20.49 -8.73 1.28
C PHE A 143 -20.45 -9.91 0.30
N GLU A 144 -19.34 -10.10 -0.40
CA GLU A 144 -18.98 -11.45 -0.94
C GLU A 144 -18.00 -12.21 -0.02
N ASP A 145 -17.40 -11.51 0.97
CA ASP A 145 -16.47 -12.10 1.96
C ASP A 145 -16.89 -11.78 3.41
N SER A 146 -18.20 -11.61 3.68
CA SER A 146 -18.64 -11.80 5.06
C SER A 146 -18.52 -13.28 5.39
N GLU A 147 -17.41 -13.66 6.01
CA GLU A 147 -17.39 -14.84 6.88
C GLU A 147 -18.70 -14.80 7.68
N SER A 148 -19.61 -15.73 7.38
CA SER A 148 -20.96 -15.77 7.96
C SER A 148 -20.86 -15.49 9.46
N PHE A 149 -21.70 -14.59 9.98
CA PHE A 149 -21.70 -14.25 11.40
C PHE A 149 -21.84 -15.50 12.30
N GLY A 150 -22.41 -16.59 11.77
CA GLY A 150 -22.43 -17.91 12.41
C GLY A 150 -21.04 -18.56 12.56
N LYS A 151 -20.11 -18.38 11.61
CA LYS A 151 -18.72 -18.87 11.69
C LYS A 151 -17.93 -18.23 12.83
N MET A 152 -18.28 -16.99 13.21
CA MET A 152 -17.71 -16.29 14.37
C MET A 152 -18.47 -16.57 15.68
N GLY A 153 -19.49 -17.43 15.66
CA GLY A 153 -20.22 -17.88 16.85
C GLY A 153 -21.34 -16.96 17.31
N PHE A 154 -21.85 -16.08 16.45
CA PHE A 154 -23.01 -15.24 16.77
C PHE A 154 -24.32 -15.93 16.36
N THR A 155 -25.26 -16.06 17.30
CA THR A 155 -26.63 -16.52 17.02
C THR A 155 -27.55 -15.32 16.79
N LYS A 156 -28.52 -15.47 15.88
CA LYS A 156 -29.51 -14.43 15.59
C LYS A 156 -30.76 -14.70 16.43
N GLN A 157 -31.25 -13.69 17.15
CA GLN A 157 -32.43 -13.81 18.01
C GLN A 157 -33.59 -12.97 17.48
N GLU A 158 -34.80 -13.53 17.49
CA GLU A 158 -36.04 -12.81 17.19
C GLU A 158 -36.95 -12.78 18.43
N PHE A 159 -37.73 -11.71 18.56
CA PHE A 159 -38.59 -11.47 19.71
C PHE A 159 -39.95 -12.12 19.50
N ASP A 160 -40.27 -13.13 20.31
CA ASP A 160 -41.56 -13.79 20.29
C ASP A 160 -42.57 -12.98 21.12
N ALA A 161 -43.56 -12.39 20.43
CA ALA A 161 -44.56 -11.53 21.05
C ALA A 161 -45.58 -12.30 21.91
N GLU A 162 -45.69 -13.62 21.80
CA GLU A 162 -46.61 -14.41 22.63
C GLU A 162 -45.99 -14.77 24.00
N ASN A 163 -44.68 -14.99 24.04
CA ASN A 163 -43.96 -15.42 25.23
C ASN A 163 -43.09 -14.30 25.87
N GLU A 164 -43.03 -13.11 25.25
CA GLU A 164 -42.21 -11.96 25.66
C GLU A 164 -40.70 -12.27 25.83
N GLU A 165 -40.20 -13.31 25.16
CA GLU A 165 -38.81 -13.74 25.23
C GLU A 165 -38.13 -13.69 23.85
N LEU A 166 -36.80 -13.52 23.86
CA LEU A 166 -35.97 -13.60 22.66
C LEU A 166 -35.62 -15.07 22.42
N VAL A 167 -35.92 -15.58 21.22
CA VAL A 167 -35.68 -16.97 20.83
C VAL A 167 -34.61 -16.98 19.74
N ASP A 168 -33.62 -17.88 19.87
CA ASP A 168 -32.59 -18.09 18.85
C ASP A 168 -33.20 -18.71 17.59
N ILE A 169 -32.84 -18.18 16.41
CA ILE A 169 -33.16 -18.75 15.11
C ILE A 169 -32.04 -19.73 14.75
N GLU A 170 -32.36 -21.01 14.59
CA GLU A 170 -31.46 -21.97 13.93
C GLU A 170 -31.46 -21.67 12.42
N GLU A 171 -30.35 -21.14 11.90
CA GLU A 171 -30.12 -21.09 10.46
C GLU A 171 -29.63 -22.47 10.01
N ASP A 172 -30.42 -23.16 9.18
CA ASP A 172 -30.02 -24.41 8.54
C ASP A 172 -28.72 -24.15 7.75
N SER A 173 -27.61 -24.74 8.20
CA SER A 173 -26.39 -24.77 7.40
C SER A 173 -26.63 -25.71 6.23
N GLU A 174 -26.95 -25.15 5.06
CA GLU A 174 -26.88 -25.89 3.80
C GLU A 174 -25.43 -26.42 3.70
N GLU A 175 -25.28 -27.73 3.87
CA GLU A 175 -24.03 -28.45 3.63
C GLU A 175 -23.68 -28.27 2.15
N ASP A 176 -22.57 -27.59 1.87
CA ASP A 176 -22.02 -27.44 0.52
C ASP A 176 -21.89 -28.83 -0.12
N ASP A 177 -22.60 -29.04 -1.23
CA ASP A 177 -22.57 -30.26 -2.05
C ASP A 177 -21.13 -30.67 -2.38
N ASP A 178 -20.67 -31.79 -1.80
CA ASP A 178 -19.46 -32.49 -2.21
C ASP A 178 -19.58 -32.88 -3.70
N PHE A 179 -18.81 -32.19 -4.54
CA PHE A 179 -18.67 -32.53 -5.96
C PHE A 179 -17.87 -33.84 -6.09
N ASP A 180 -18.58 -34.97 -6.12
CA ASP A 180 -18.02 -36.29 -6.43
C ASP A 180 -17.39 -36.29 -7.84
N VAL A 181 -16.07 -36.42 -7.88
CA VAL A 181 -15.30 -36.66 -9.09
C VAL A 181 -15.67 -38.05 -9.62
N ILE A 182 -16.40 -38.07 -10.74
CA ILE A 182 -16.76 -39.28 -11.48
C ILE A 182 -15.48 -39.99 -11.96
N ASP A 183 -15.19 -41.14 -11.35
CA ASP A 183 -14.21 -42.12 -11.81
C ASP A 183 -14.78 -42.81 -13.07
N PHE A 184 -14.12 -42.64 -14.21
CA PHE A 184 -14.51 -43.27 -15.48
C PHE A 184 -14.11 -44.76 -15.45
N GLU A 185 -15.10 -45.65 -15.33
CA GLU A 185 -14.95 -47.08 -15.64
C GLU A 185 -14.78 -47.27 -17.16
N GLU A 186 -13.74 -48.00 -17.56
CA GLU A 186 -13.73 -48.75 -18.82
C GLU A 186 -13.31 -50.21 -18.50
N GLU A 187 -14.24 -50.95 -17.90
CA GLU A 187 -14.19 -52.42 -17.85
C GLU A 187 -15.08 -52.96 -18.98
N VAL A 188 -14.46 -53.24 -20.13
CA VAL A 188 -15.12 -53.94 -21.25
C VAL A 188 -15.18 -55.42 -20.91
N LEU A 189 -16.35 -55.89 -20.49
CA LEU A 189 -16.75 -57.29 -20.58
C LEU A 189 -17.41 -57.55 -21.93
N GLU A 190 -16.91 -58.55 -22.67
CA GLU A 190 -17.80 -59.57 -23.25
C GLU A 190 -17.02 -60.84 -23.63
N GLU A 191 -17.70 -61.97 -23.39
CA GLU A 191 -17.25 -63.35 -23.44
C GLU A 191 -17.07 -63.89 -24.88
N GLU A 192 -16.01 -64.68 -25.11
CA GLU A 192 -16.05 -66.05 -25.67
C GLU A 192 -14.67 -66.75 -25.52
#